data_AF-A0A5N7ZDP9-F1
#
_entry.id   AF-A0A5N7ZDP9-F1
#
_cell.length_a   1.000
_cell.length_b   1.000
_cell.length_c   1.000
_cell.angle_alpha   90.00
_cell.angle_beta   90.00
_cell.angle_gamma   90.00
#
_symmetry.space_group_name_H-M   'P 1'
#
loop_
_entity.id
_entity.type
_entity.pdbx_description
1 polymer ?
#
loop_
_entity_poly.entity_id
_entity_poly.type
_entity_poly.pdbx_seq_one_letter_code
_entity_poly.pdbx_strand_id
1 'polypeptide(L)'
;SLLLNQSDTFKVGVAGGPVTDWKYYEVMYGERYMDTPQENPDGYEKSSVINKVNQLKGDLLVIHGAQDPVVVQQQSMEFIEACIKAGKQVDYFLYPTHEHNVSGRDRIHLNEKIARYFDLHLKNN
;
A
#
# COMPACT_ATOMS: atom_id res chain seq x y z
N SER A 1 5.57 -5.41 4.50
CA SER A 1 6.13 -4.35 3.65
C SER A 1 7.65 -4.34 3.76
N LEU A 2 8.39 -4.40 2.64
CA LEU A 2 9.85 -4.31 2.65
C LEU A 2 10.36 -2.93 3.12
N LEU A 3 9.73 -1.85 2.63
CA LEU A 3 10.13 -0.48 2.95
C LEU A 3 9.92 -0.11 4.42
N LEU A 4 8.98 -0.77 5.10
CA LEU A 4 8.76 -0.59 6.54
C LEU A 4 9.61 -1.53 7.38
N ASN A 5 9.68 -2.82 7.02
CA ASN A 5 10.38 -3.83 7.83
C ASN A 5 11.91 -3.81 7.65
N GLN A 6 12.40 -3.27 6.54
CA GLN A 6 13.82 -3.20 6.18
C GLN A 6 14.15 -1.78 5.70
N SER A 7 13.70 -0.78 6.47
CA SER A 7 13.76 0.65 6.13
C SER A 7 15.16 1.20 5.90
N ASP A 8 16.19 0.54 6.42
CA ASP A 8 17.58 0.94 6.21
C ASP A 8 18.15 0.43 4.88
N THR A 9 17.60 -0.68 4.36
CA THR A 9 18.02 -1.31 3.11
C THR A 9 17.30 -0.71 1.91
N PHE A 10 15.97 -0.61 1.97
CA PHE A 10 15.17 -0.10 0.85
C PHE A 10 14.92 1.40 1.01
N LYS A 11 15.31 2.18 0.01
CA LYS A 11 15.22 3.66 0.04
C LYS A 11 14.00 4.22 -0.68
N VAL A 12 13.48 3.51 -1.66
CA VAL A 12 12.32 3.93 -2.46
C VAL A 12 11.43 2.71 -2.70
N GLY A 13 10.11 2.89 -2.60
CA GLY A 13 9.13 1.85 -2.90
C GLY A 13 7.90 2.37 -3.62
N VAL A 14 7.26 1.46 -4.35
CA VAL A 14 5.95 1.70 -4.95
C VAL A 14 5.00 0.57 -4.54
N ALA A 15 3.82 0.92 -4.03
CA ALA A 15 2.80 -0.01 -3.59
C ALA A 15 1.50 0.22 -4.39
N GLY A 16 1.16 -0.71 -5.29
CA GLY A 16 -0.06 -0.66 -6.10
C GLY A 16 -1.17 -1.56 -5.52
N GLY A 17 -2.37 -1.02 -5.33
CA GLY A 17 -3.50 -1.72 -4.71
C GLY A 17 -3.15 -2.45 -3.41
N PRO A 18 -2.45 -1.81 -2.44
CA PRO A 18 -1.90 -2.54 -1.31
C PRO A 18 -2.98 -2.95 -0.29
N VAL A 19 -2.94 -4.20 0.14
CA VAL A 19 -3.61 -4.64 1.39
C VAL A 19 -2.78 -4.11 2.55
N THR A 20 -3.36 -3.23 3.36
CA THR A 20 -2.67 -2.58 4.49
C THR A 20 -3.19 -3.08 5.83
N ASP A 21 -4.45 -3.50 5.87
CA ASP A 21 -5.12 -4.10 7.01
C ASP A 21 -6.02 -5.25 6.54
N TRP A 22 -5.83 -6.43 7.11
CA TRP A 22 -6.59 -7.62 6.76
C TRP A 22 -8.06 -7.54 7.16
N LYS A 23 -8.45 -6.62 8.07
CA LYS A 23 -9.85 -6.42 8.46
C LYS A 23 -10.77 -6.01 7.31
N TYR A 24 -10.22 -5.44 6.23
CA TYR A 24 -10.97 -5.02 5.04
C TYR A 24 -10.97 -6.03 3.91
N TYR A 25 -10.23 -7.12 4.05
CA TYR A 25 -10.20 -8.14 3.01
C TYR A 25 -11.45 -9.00 3.09
N GLU A 26 -11.90 -9.56 1.97
CA GLU A 26 -13.11 -10.38 1.93
C GLU A 26 -13.03 -11.52 2.96
N VAL A 27 -14.07 -11.67 3.78
CA VAL A 27 -14.13 -12.59 4.93
C VAL A 27 -13.69 -14.01 4.54
N MET A 28 -14.21 -14.55 3.43
CA MET A 28 -13.85 -15.91 2.99
C MET A 28 -12.38 -16.08 2.62
N TYR A 29 -11.72 -15.03 2.13
CA TYR A 29 -10.30 -15.08 1.78
C TYR A 29 -9.40 -14.73 2.97
N GLY A 30 -9.78 -13.76 3.80
CA GLY A 30 -9.08 -13.41 5.03
C GLY A 30 -9.02 -14.59 5.98
N GLU A 31 -10.18 -15.18 6.31
CA GLU A 31 -10.27 -16.26 7.31
C GLU A 31 -9.58 -17.54 6.85
N ARG A 32 -9.50 -17.81 5.54
CA ARG A 32 -8.77 -18.97 5.00
C ARG A 32 -7.29 -18.96 5.38
N TYR A 33 -6.68 -17.78 5.51
CA TYR A 33 -5.23 -17.63 5.73
C TYR A 33 -4.89 -17.00 7.08
N MET A 34 -5.83 -16.30 7.70
CA MET A 34 -5.62 -15.54 8.93
C MET A 34 -6.51 -16.01 10.08
N ASP A 35 -7.38 -17.02 9.89
CA ASP A 35 -8.51 -17.34 10.77
C ASP A 35 -9.43 -16.13 11.01
N THR A 36 -10.44 -16.27 11.86
CA THR A 36 -11.31 -15.14 12.24
C THR A 36 -10.52 -14.12 13.08
N PRO A 37 -10.83 -12.81 13.01
CA PRO A 37 -10.22 -11.81 13.89
C PRO A 37 -10.37 -12.13 15.40
N GLN A 38 -11.40 -12.88 15.77
CA GLN A 38 -11.65 -13.33 17.14
C GLN A 38 -10.71 -14.48 17.56
N GLU A 39 -10.36 -15.37 16.63
CA GLU A 39 -9.50 -16.52 16.88
C GLU A 39 -8.01 -16.19 16.70
N ASN A 40 -7.68 -15.17 15.90
CA ASN A 40 -6.30 -14.75 15.65
C ASN A 40 -6.09 -13.21 15.76
N PRO A 41 -6.48 -12.58 16.88
CA PRO A 41 -6.34 -11.12 17.03
C PRO A 41 -4.89 -10.65 16.87
N ASP A 42 -3.95 -11.41 17.43
CA ASP A 42 -2.50 -11.20 17.32
C ASP A 42 -2.01 -11.21 15.87
N GLY A 43 -2.54 -12.11 15.02
CA GLY A 43 -2.14 -12.22 13.62
C GLY A 43 -2.59 -11.01 12.81
N TYR A 44 -3.84 -10.56 13.01
CA TYR A 44 -4.36 -9.34 12.39
C TYR A 44 -3.55 -8.10 12.83
N GLU A 45 -3.24 -7.98 14.13
CA GLU A 45 -2.45 -6.86 14.63
C GLU A 45 -1.02 -6.84 14.06
N LYS A 46 -0.33 -7.98 14.05
CA LYS A 46 1.07 -8.09 13.59
C LYS A 46 1.22 -7.94 12.08
N SER A 47 0.19 -8.34 11.33
CA SER A 47 0.17 -8.30 9.86
C SER A 47 -0.19 -6.91 9.32
N SER A 48 -0.93 -6.10 10.08
CA SER A 48 -1.26 -4.73 9.70
C SER A 48 0.00 -3.88 9.51
N VAL A 49 0.16 -3.33 8.31
CA VAL A 49 1.29 -2.43 8.01
C VAL A 49 1.08 -1.03 8.58
N ILE A 50 -0.15 -0.70 8.96
CA ILE A 50 -0.54 0.55 9.63
C ILE A 50 0.26 0.71 10.94
N ASN A 51 0.42 -0.38 11.70
CA ASN A 51 1.18 -0.37 12.96
C ASN A 51 2.69 -0.11 12.79
N LYS A 52 3.18 -0.09 11.55
CA LYS A 52 4.61 0.03 11.22
C LYS A 52 4.94 1.32 10.47
N VAL A 53 3.99 2.24 10.29
CA VAL A 53 4.21 3.51 9.56
C VAL A 53 5.36 4.35 10.12
N ASN A 54 5.59 4.29 11.45
CA ASN A 54 6.69 5.01 12.10
C ASN A 54 8.08 4.57 11.59
N GLN A 55 8.19 3.35 11.07
CA GLN A 55 9.42 2.79 10.51
C GLN A 55 9.72 3.30 9.10
N LEU A 56 8.79 4.02 8.45
CA LEU A 56 9.05 4.59 7.13
C LEU A 56 10.18 5.62 7.18
N LYS A 57 11.26 5.34 6.43
CA LYS A 57 12.43 6.23 6.26
C LYS A 57 12.63 6.68 4.80
N GLY A 58 12.25 5.82 3.85
CA GLY A 58 12.41 6.09 2.42
C GLY A 58 11.17 6.69 1.77
N ASP A 59 11.28 6.98 0.48
CA ASP A 59 10.21 7.54 -0.33
C ASP A 59 9.22 6.45 -0.76
N LEU A 60 7.92 6.71 -0.60
CA LEU A 60 6.86 5.74 -0.90
C LEU A 60 5.76 6.36 -1.76
N LEU A 61 5.55 5.77 -2.94
CA LEU A 61 4.39 6.03 -3.78
C LEU A 61 3.34 4.93 -3.58
N VAL A 62 2.14 5.33 -3.16
CA VAL A 62 0.96 4.47 -3.12
C VAL A 62 0.10 4.74 -4.35
N ILE A 63 -0.27 3.69 -5.08
CA ILE A 63 -1.12 3.75 -6.26
C ILE A 63 -2.38 2.91 -6.03
N HIS A 64 -3.54 3.40 -6.45
CA HIS A 64 -4.80 2.65 -6.35
C HIS A 64 -5.73 2.89 -7.53
N GLY A 65 -6.59 1.92 -7.87
CA GLY A 65 -7.80 2.14 -8.66
C GLY A 65 -8.96 2.60 -7.78
N ALA A 66 -9.75 3.58 -8.21
CA ALA A 66 -10.86 4.09 -7.40
C ALA A 66 -12.07 3.13 -7.36
N GLN A 67 -12.15 2.20 -8.31
CA GLN A 67 -13.28 1.27 -8.46
C GLN A 67 -12.87 -0.16 -8.11
N ASP A 68 -11.81 -0.33 -7.31
CA ASP A 68 -11.26 -1.64 -6.96
C ASP A 68 -12.20 -2.41 -6.00
N PRO A 69 -12.81 -3.53 -6.44
CA PRO A 69 -13.68 -4.32 -5.58
C PRO A 69 -12.90 -5.38 -4.78
N VAL A 70 -11.62 -5.61 -5.08
CA VAL A 70 -10.78 -6.66 -4.49
C VAL A 70 -10.02 -6.10 -3.30
N VAL A 71 -9.33 -4.99 -3.51
CA VAL A 71 -8.65 -4.23 -2.47
C VAL A 71 -9.31 -2.87 -2.43
N VAL A 72 -10.26 -2.69 -1.52
CA VAL A 72 -11.02 -1.44 -1.48
C VAL A 72 -10.11 -0.25 -1.14
N GLN A 73 -10.38 0.91 -1.73
CA GLN A 73 -9.55 2.12 -1.60
C GLN A 73 -9.29 2.54 -0.14
N GLN A 74 -10.20 2.19 0.77
CA GLN A 74 -10.11 2.41 2.22
C GLN A 74 -8.79 1.89 2.81
N GLN A 75 -8.24 0.80 2.26
CA GLN A 75 -6.92 0.27 2.62
C GLN A 75 -5.83 1.33 2.49
N SER A 76 -5.78 2.03 1.35
CA SER A 76 -4.80 3.11 1.15
C SER A 76 -5.14 4.35 1.97
N MET A 77 -6.42 4.68 2.12
CA MET A 77 -6.83 5.85 2.91
C MET A 77 -6.45 5.73 4.38
N GLU A 78 -6.67 4.58 5.00
CA GLU A 78 -6.25 4.37 6.40
C GLU A 78 -4.74 4.39 6.57
N PHE A 79 -4.00 3.82 5.62
CA PHE A 79 -2.54 3.86 5.67
C PHE A 79 -2.02 5.29 5.55
N ILE A 80 -2.56 6.09 4.62
CA ILE A 80 -2.20 7.51 4.46
C ILE A 80 -2.54 8.29 5.73
N GLU A 81 -3.74 8.09 6.30
CA GLU A 81 -4.14 8.72 7.57
C GLU A 81 -3.17 8.36 8.71
N ALA A 82 -2.72 7.11 8.80
CA ALA A 82 -1.74 6.69 9.78
C ALA A 82 -0.36 7.32 9.53
N CYS A 83 0.07 7.45 8.27
CA CYS A 83 1.27 8.21 7.91
C CYS A 83 1.17 9.68 8.32
N ILE A 84 0.03 10.33 8.08
CA ILE A 84 -0.23 11.72 8.50
C ILE A 84 -0.09 11.85 10.02
N LYS A 85 -0.74 10.98 10.79
CA LYS A 85 -0.64 10.95 12.26
C LYS A 85 0.79 10.73 12.76
N ALA A 86 1.58 9.95 12.03
CA ALA A 86 2.98 9.67 12.33
C ALA A 86 3.95 10.76 11.81
N GLY A 87 3.45 11.82 11.16
CA GLY A 87 4.30 12.86 10.55
C GLY A 87 5.14 12.36 9.37
N LYS A 88 4.70 11.28 8.71
CA LYS A 88 5.38 10.66 7.56
C LYS A 88 4.78 11.13 6.26
N GLN A 89 5.64 11.51 5.32
CA GLN A 89 5.23 11.89 3.97
C GLN A 89 5.17 10.65 3.07
N VAL A 90 4.14 10.59 2.23
CA VAL A 90 3.95 9.58 1.18
C VAL A 90 3.31 10.24 -0.03
N ASP A 91 3.63 9.76 -1.22
CA ASP A 91 2.97 10.17 -2.44
C ASP A 91 1.79 9.25 -2.73
N TYR A 92 0.71 9.81 -3.28
CA TYR A 92 -0.48 9.05 -3.65
C TYR A 92 -0.91 9.36 -5.09
N PHE A 93 -1.25 8.32 -5.85
CA PHE A 93 -1.79 8.46 -7.20
C PHE A 93 -2.99 7.54 -7.41
N LEU A 94 -4.11 8.12 -7.84
CA LEU A 94 -5.38 7.43 -8.03
C LEU A 94 -5.69 7.30 -9.52
N TYR A 95 -6.11 6.10 -9.93
CA TYR A 95 -6.72 5.84 -11.24
C TYR A 95 -8.25 5.86 -11.10
N PRO A 96 -8.95 6.95 -11.50
CA PRO A 96 -10.36 7.15 -11.13
C PRO A 96 -11.36 6.17 -11.75
N THR A 97 -10.97 5.53 -12.86
CA THR A 97 -11.85 4.66 -13.65
C THR A 97 -11.40 3.20 -13.65
N HIS A 98 -10.36 2.85 -12.89
CA HIS A 98 -9.83 1.48 -12.86
C HIS A 98 -10.26 0.75 -11.59
N GLU A 99 -10.48 -0.54 -11.77
CA GLU A 99 -10.61 -1.53 -10.69
C GLU A 99 -9.22 -1.92 -10.17
N HIS A 100 -9.02 -3.19 -9.75
CA HIS A 100 -7.75 -3.67 -9.21
C HIS A 100 -6.58 -3.59 -10.19
N ASN A 101 -6.83 -3.89 -11.47
CA ASN A 101 -5.80 -3.89 -12.50
C ASN A 101 -5.94 -2.68 -13.41
N VAL A 102 -4.95 -1.80 -13.38
CA VAL A 102 -4.82 -0.75 -14.41
C VAL A 102 -4.48 -1.42 -15.75
N SER A 103 -5.34 -1.22 -16.74
CA SER A 103 -5.28 -1.87 -18.05
C SER A 103 -5.33 -0.87 -19.21
N GLY A 104 -5.19 -1.36 -20.46
CA GLY A 104 -5.25 -0.53 -21.66
C GLY A 104 -4.12 0.51 -21.73
N ARG A 105 -4.40 1.68 -22.30
CA ARG A 105 -3.41 2.78 -22.44
C ARG A 105 -2.89 3.26 -21.08
N ASP A 106 -3.73 3.24 -20.05
CA ASP A 106 -3.36 3.75 -18.73
C ASP A 106 -2.31 2.86 -18.05
N ARG A 107 -2.16 1.60 -18.49
CA ARG A 107 -1.04 0.75 -18.05
C ARG A 107 0.32 1.29 -18.49
N ILE A 108 0.39 1.95 -19.64
CA ILE A 108 1.62 2.61 -20.10
C ILE A 108 1.91 3.80 -19.19
N HIS A 109 0.89 4.62 -18.90
CA HIS A 109 1.00 5.73 -17.95
C HIS A 109 1.43 5.25 -16.55
N LEU A 110 0.87 4.14 -16.06
CA LEU A 110 1.28 3.50 -14.81
C LEU A 110 2.76 3.14 -14.80
N ASN A 111 3.22 2.43 -15.83
CA ASN A 111 4.62 2.01 -15.90
C ASN A 111 5.57 3.23 -15.98
N GLU A 112 5.20 4.26 -16.73
CA GLU A 112 5.97 5.51 -16.80
C GLU A 112 5.99 6.22 -15.44
N LYS A 113 4.84 6.35 -14.76
CA LYS A 113 4.74 6.95 -13.43
C LYS A 113 5.65 6.24 -12.42
N ILE A 114 5.67 4.91 -12.43
CA ILE A 114 6.55 4.08 -11.58
C ILE A 114 8.02 4.36 -11.92
N ALA A 115 8.40 4.28 -13.19
CA ALA A 115 9.78 4.48 -13.62
C ALA A 115 10.29 5.88 -13.24
N ARG A 116 9.48 6.92 -13.47
CA ARG A 116 9.80 8.31 -13.12
C ARG A 116 9.95 8.52 -11.62
N TYR A 117 9.16 7.82 -10.82
CA TYR A 117 9.28 7.89 -9.36
C TYR A 117 10.62 7.33 -8.89
N PHE A 118 11.02 6.15 -9.39
CA PHE A 118 12.35 5.62 -9.09
C PHE A 118 13.48 6.50 -9.65
N ASP A 119 13.34 7.06 -10.85
CA ASP A 119 14.33 7.97 -11.40
C ASP A 119 14.52 9.23 -10.53
N LEU A 120 13.44 9.77 -9.98
CA LEU A 120 13.48 10.96 -9.13
C LEU A 120 14.14 10.68 -7.78
N HIS A 121 13.75 9.56 -7.14
CA HIS A 121 14.07 9.28 -5.74
C HIS A 121 15.23 8.31 -5.53
N LEU A 122 15.62 7.51 -6.54
CA LEU A 122 16.69 6.51 -6.39
C LEU A 122 18.00 6.95 -7.04
N LYS A 123 17.96 7.63 -8.19
CA LYS A 123 19.19 8.02 -8.91
C LYS A 123 19.92 9.22 -8.31
N ASN A 124 19.21 10.02 -7.49
CA ASN A 124 19.74 11.26 -6.91
C ASN A 124 20.08 11.13 -5.41
N ASN A 125 20.07 9.92 -4.86
CA ASN A 125 20.36 9.60 -3.46
C ASN A 125 21.59 8.72 -3.32
#